data_AF-A0A6B3IBA0-F1
#
_entry.id   AF-A0A6B3IBA0-F1
#
_cell.length_a   1.000
_cell.length_b   1.000
_cell.length_c   1.000
_cell.angle_alpha   90.00
_cell.angle_beta   90.00
_cell.angle_gamma   90.00
#
_symmetry.space_group_name_H-M   'P 1'
#
loop_
_entity.id
_entity.type
_entity.pdbx_description
1 polymer ?
#
loop_
_entity_poly.entity_id
_entity_poly.type
_entity_poly.pdbx_seq_one_letter_code
_entity_poly.pdbx_strand_id
1 'polypeptide(L)'
;MVSIAGGEPLMHPQIDEIVRQLVAKKKYVFLCTNAMLMRKKLDKFTPSPYFAFAVHIDGLRERHDESVAKEGVFDEAVAAMKEAKARGFRVTTNSTFFNTDTPQTIIE
;
A
#
# COMPACT_ATOMS: atom_id res chain seq x y z
N MET A 1 -6.47 -10.44 -13.17
CA MET A 1 -5.92 -9.54 -12.15
C MET A 1 -6.36 -10.08 -10.80
N VAL A 2 -5.49 -10.09 -9.79
CA VAL A 2 -5.82 -10.51 -8.42
C VAL A 2 -5.49 -9.35 -7.50
N SER A 3 -6.51 -8.84 -6.80
CA SER A 3 -6.29 -7.93 -5.69
C SER A 3 -6.28 -8.75 -4.41
N ILE A 4 -5.18 -8.72 -3.69
CA ILE A 4 -5.07 -9.35 -2.37
C ILE A 4 -5.38 -8.26 -1.35
N ALA A 5 -6.60 -8.30 -0.84
CA ALA A 5 -7.09 -7.45 0.24
C ALA A 5 -7.32 -8.29 1.51
N GLY A 6 -7.91 -7.67 2.54
CA GLY A 6 -8.22 -8.30 3.83
C GLY A 6 -8.52 -7.23 4.88
N GLY A 7 -8.12 -7.47 6.13
CA GLY A 7 -7.79 -6.39 7.06
C GLY A 7 -6.46 -5.76 6.63
N GLU A 8 -5.37 -6.17 7.25
CA GLU A 8 -4.01 -5.89 6.76
C GLU A 8 -3.35 -7.18 6.22
N PRO A 9 -3.27 -7.37 4.89
CA PRO A 9 -2.71 -8.58 4.29
C PRO A 9 -1.28 -8.92 4.70
N LEU A 10 -0.44 -7.92 5.02
CA LEU A 10 0.93 -8.15 5.48
C LEU A 10 1.02 -8.83 6.87
N MET A 11 -0.10 -8.95 7.59
CA MET A 11 -0.19 -9.77 8.79
C MET A 11 -0.27 -11.27 8.48
N HIS A 12 -0.71 -11.66 7.29
CA HIS A 12 -0.84 -13.07 6.93
C HIS A 12 0.55 -13.73 6.86
N PRO A 13 0.80 -14.85 7.57
CA PRO A 13 2.15 -15.42 7.71
C PRO A 13 2.77 -15.90 6.39
N GLN A 14 1.93 -16.17 5.39
CA GLN A 14 2.33 -16.69 4.07
C GLN A 14 2.04 -15.71 2.92
N ILE A 15 1.88 -14.41 3.21
CA ILE A 15 1.51 -13.42 2.19
C ILE A 15 2.53 -13.37 1.04
N ASP A 16 3.82 -13.50 1.35
CA ASP A 16 4.92 -13.54 0.40
C ASP A 16 4.82 -14.76 -0.53
N GLU A 17 4.51 -15.93 0.04
CA GLU A 17 4.31 -17.16 -0.74
C GLU A 17 3.11 -17.03 -1.68
N ILE A 18 1.99 -16.49 -1.20
CA ILE A 18 0.78 -16.28 -2.01
C ILE A 18 1.09 -15.36 -3.19
N VAL A 19 1.74 -14.21 -2.95
CA VAL A 19 2.13 -13.27 -4.00
C VAL A 19 3.07 -13.95 -4.99
N ARG A 20 4.10 -14.64 -4.51
CA ARG A 20 5.09 -15.34 -5.35
C ARG A 20 4.44 -16.36 -6.28
N GLN A 21 3.51 -17.17 -5.78
CA GLN A 21 2.82 -18.19 -6.57
C GLN A 21 1.88 -17.58 -7.63
N LEU A 22 1.23 -16.47 -7.32
CA LEU A 22 0.38 -15.74 -8.28
C LEU A 22 1.22 -15.07 -9.38
N VAL A 23 2.34 -14.45 -9.00
CA VAL A 23 3.31 -13.86 -9.94
C VAL A 23 3.92 -14.92 -10.85
N ALA A 24 4.26 -16.10 -10.33
CA ALA A 24 4.76 -17.23 -11.13
C ALA A 24 3.75 -17.69 -12.19
N LYS A 25 2.45 -17.54 -11.92
CA LYS A 25 1.35 -17.78 -12.88
C LYS A 25 1.07 -16.58 -13.80
N LYS A 26 1.94 -15.57 -13.82
CA LYS A 26 1.82 -14.31 -14.58
C LYS A 26 0.48 -13.60 -14.35
N LYS A 27 -0.08 -13.70 -13.14
CA LYS A 27 -1.24 -12.90 -12.75
C LYS A 27 -0.74 -11.54 -12.27
N TYR A 28 -1.35 -10.46 -12.77
CA TYR A 28 -1.14 -9.14 -12.18
C TYR A 28 -1.72 -9.12 -10.77
N VAL A 29 -0.85 -8.95 -9.78
CA VAL A 29 -1.14 -8.91 -8.35
C VAL A 29 -1.05 -7.48 -7.84
N PHE A 30 -2.11 -7.02 -7.19
CA PHE A 30 -2.11 -5.80 -6.38
C PHE A 30 -2.26 -6.22 -4.93
N LEU A 31 -1.26 -5.92 -4.10
CA LEU A 31 -1.34 -6.17 -2.66
C LEU A 31 -1.79 -4.88 -1.97
N CYS A 32 -3.05 -4.85 -1.53
CA CYS A 32 -3.63 -3.71 -0.82
C CYS A 32 -3.09 -3.68 0.61
N THR A 33 -2.59 -2.54 1.08
CA THR A 33 -2.00 -2.41 2.41
C THR A 33 -2.14 -0.99 2.95
N ASN A 34 -2.19 -0.86 4.28
CA ASN A 34 -2.06 0.42 4.99
C ASN A 34 -0.60 0.87 5.17
N ALA A 35 0.35 0.15 4.57
CA ALA A 35 1.79 0.39 4.61
C ALA A 35 2.52 0.22 5.95
N MET A 36 1.81 0.07 7.07
CA MET A 36 2.42 0.02 8.40
C MET A 36 3.41 -1.13 8.62
N LEU A 37 3.24 -2.22 7.88
CA LEU A 37 4.11 -3.39 7.93
C LEU A 37 5.05 -3.50 6.72
N MET A 38 4.94 -2.59 5.74
CA MET A 38 5.68 -2.71 4.48
C MET A 38 7.19 -2.73 4.72
N ARG A 39 7.76 -1.72 5.38
CA ARG A 39 9.23 -1.64 5.58
C ARG A 39 9.81 -2.89 6.26
N LYS A 40 9.07 -3.46 7.21
CA LYS A 40 9.45 -4.70 7.92
C LYS A 40 9.35 -5.97 7.07
N LYS A 41 8.63 -5.93 5.95
CA LYS A 41 8.28 -7.10 5.13
C LYS A 41 8.81 -7.00 3.69
N LEU A 42 9.32 -5.85 3.24
CA LEU A 42 9.79 -5.64 1.87
C LEU A 42 10.81 -6.71 1.44
N ASP A 43 11.69 -7.16 2.35
CA ASP A 43 12.69 -8.20 2.08
C ASP A 43 12.09 -9.55 1.68
N LYS A 44 10.82 -9.80 2.01
CA LYS A 44 10.13 -11.03 1.66
C LYS A 44 9.59 -11.04 0.24
N PHE A 45 9.57 -9.89 -0.43
CA PHE A 45 9.01 -9.76 -1.78
C PHE A 45 10.12 -9.50 -2.80
N THR A 46 9.82 -9.79 -4.07
CA THR A 46 10.72 -9.50 -5.19
C THR A 46 9.99 -8.61 -6.20
N PRO A 47 10.60 -7.52 -6.69
CA PRO A 47 10.02 -6.71 -7.73
C PRO A 47 9.67 -7.53 -8.98
N SER A 48 8.52 -7.25 -9.58
CA SER A 48 8.05 -7.95 -10.77
C SER A 48 7.10 -7.05 -11.57
N PRO A 49 7.10 -7.12 -12.92
CA PRO A 49 6.11 -6.42 -13.73
C PRO A 49 4.67 -6.89 -13.47
N TYR A 50 4.49 -8.05 -12.82
CA TYR A 50 3.20 -8.59 -12.43
C TYR A 50 2.83 -8.29 -10.98
N PHE A 51 3.60 -7.47 -10.25
CA PHE A 51 3.35 -7.17 -8.84
C PHE A 51 3.41 -5.67 -8.54
N ALA A 52 2.40 -5.17 -7.84
CA ALA A 52 2.38 -3.82 -7.30
C ALA A 52 1.85 -3.80 -5.86
N PHE A 53 2.43 -2.93 -5.04
CA PHE A 53 1.79 -2.52 -3.78
C PHE A 53 0.73 -1.46 -4.08
N ALA A 54 -0.47 -1.66 -3.56
CA ALA A 54 -1.56 -0.69 -3.57
C ALA A 54 -1.71 -0.11 -2.16
N VAL A 55 -1.15 1.07 -1.92
CA VAL A 55 -1.13 1.69 -0.59
C VAL A 55 -2.35 2.57 -0.41
N HIS A 56 -3.06 2.38 0.69
CA HIS A 56 -4.18 3.24 1.07
C HIS A 56 -3.67 4.58 1.58
N ILE A 57 -4.05 5.66 0.90
CA ILE A 57 -3.76 7.06 1.27
C ILE A 57 -5.05 7.87 1.07
N ASP A 58 -5.81 8.01 2.15
CA ASP A 58 -7.13 8.64 2.19
C ASP A 58 -7.04 10.14 2.58
N GLY A 59 -6.32 10.91 1.77
CA GLY A 59 -6.10 12.34 1.95
C GLY A 59 -4.64 12.73 2.20
N LEU A 60 -4.39 14.03 2.37
CA LEU A 60 -3.11 14.56 2.79
C LEU A 60 -2.89 14.33 4.28
N ARG A 61 -1.71 14.67 4.79
CA ARG A 61 -1.20 14.28 6.11
C ARG A 61 -2.24 14.26 7.24
N GLU A 62 -2.80 15.42 7.58
CA GLU A 62 -3.74 15.54 8.70
C GLU A 62 -5.01 14.72 8.48
N ARG A 63 -5.54 14.77 7.25
CA ARG A 63 -6.78 14.08 6.88
C ARG A 63 -6.62 12.57 6.91
N HIS A 64 -5.49 12.07 6.39
CA HIS A 64 -5.18 10.66 6.40
C HIS A 64 -5.06 10.14 7.83
N ASP A 65 -4.27 10.82 8.67
CA ASP A 65 -4.07 10.46 10.07
C ASP A 65 -5.40 10.49 10.86
N GLU A 66 -6.27 11.46 10.59
CA GLU A 66 -7.63 11.51 11.15
C GLU A 66 -8.47 10.30 10.71
N SER A 67 -8.47 9.96 9.42
CA SER A 67 -9.27 8.85 8.86
C SER A 67 -8.92 7.49 9.45
N VAL A 68 -7.66 7.30 9.86
CA VAL A 68 -7.16 6.08 10.49
C VAL A 68 -7.04 6.20 12.01
N ALA A 69 -7.51 7.30 12.58
CA ALA A 69 -7.49 7.63 14.00
C ALA A 69 -6.09 7.48 14.65
N LYS A 70 -5.03 7.82 13.92
CA LYS A 70 -3.66 7.67 14.38
C LYS A 70 -2.71 8.66 13.69
N GLU A 71 -2.05 9.47 14.50
CA GLU A 71 -1.04 10.43 14.05
C GLU A 71 0.23 9.73 13.53
N GLY A 72 0.82 10.30 12.49
CA GLY A 72 2.08 9.89 11.88
C GLY A 72 1.96 8.72 10.89
N VAL A 73 0.76 8.24 10.59
CA VAL A 73 0.56 7.13 9.65
C VAL A 73 0.86 7.56 8.22
N PHE A 74 0.48 8.79 7.83
CA PHE A 74 0.76 9.33 6.50
C PHE A 74 2.26 9.32 6.19
N ASP A 75 3.08 9.81 7.13
CA ASP A 75 4.52 9.87 6.96
C ASP A 75 5.16 8.50 6.89
N GLU A 76 4.71 7.57 7.73
CA GLU A 76 5.14 6.19 7.69
C GLU A 76 4.83 5.55 6.34
N ALA A 77 3.60 5.74 5.85
CA ALA A 77 3.17 5.20 4.57
C ALA A 77 3.97 5.80 3.41
N VAL A 78 4.19 7.12 3.40
CA VAL A 78 5.02 7.79 2.39
C VAL A 78 6.47 7.31 2.43
N ALA A 79 7.05 7.13 3.62
CA ALA A 79 8.40 6.59 3.77
C ALA A 79 8.49 5.16 3.23
N ALA A 80 7.51 4.31 3.56
CA ALA A 80 7.43 2.94 3.05
C ALA A 80 7.28 2.88 1.52
N MET A 81 6.45 3.76 0.94
CA MET A 81 6.29 3.87 -0.51
C MET A 81 7.59 4.31 -1.20
N LYS A 82 8.31 5.29 -0.64
CA LYS A 82 9.60 5.75 -1.16
C LYS A 82 10.64 4.62 -1.13
N GLU A 83 10.71 3.89 -0.03
CA GLU A 83 11.62 2.74 0.10
C GLU A 83 11.26 1.63 -0.90
N ALA A 84 9.99 1.24 -1.01
CA ALA A 84 9.54 0.25 -1.97
C ALA A 84 9.92 0.64 -3.41
N LYS A 85 9.69 1.90 -3.80
CA LYS A 85 10.08 2.42 -5.12
C LYS A 85 11.59 2.39 -5.31
N ALA A 86 12.38 2.79 -4.31
CA ALA A 86 13.84 2.72 -4.36
C ALA A 86 14.37 1.30 -4.56
N ARG A 87 13.63 0.29 -4.06
CA ARG A 87 13.93 -1.14 -4.24
C ARG A 87 13.36 -1.73 -5.53
N GLY A 88 12.81 -0.89 -6.42
CA GLY A 88 12.33 -1.29 -7.74
C GLY A 88 10.89 -1.81 -7.78
N PHE A 89 10.14 -1.77 -6.67
CA PHE A 89 8.74 -2.16 -6.68
C PHE A 89 7.87 -1.13 -7.37
N ARG A 90 6.85 -1.60 -8.09
CA ARG A 90 5.74 -0.75 -8.52
C ARG A 90 4.86 -0.45 -7.32
N VAL A 91 4.55 0.83 -7.13
CA VAL A 91 3.66 1.32 -6.07
C VAL A 91 2.57 2.16 -6.72
N THR A 92 1.33 1.94 -6.30
CA THR A 92 0.16 2.74 -6.64
C THR A 92 -0.55 3.14 -5.35
N THR A 93 -1.25 4.25 -5.35
CA THR A 93 -2.13 4.63 -4.25
C THR A 93 -3.57 4.21 -4.56
N ASN A 94 -4.33 3.90 -3.51
CA ASN A 94 -5.77 3.82 -3.52
C ASN A 94 -6.27 4.87 -2.52
N SER A 95 -7.12 5.79 -2.97
CA SER A 95 -7.51 6.96 -2.18
C SER A 95 -9.01 7.07 -2.13
N THR A 96 -9.54 7.17 -0.92
CA THR A 96 -10.94 7.42 -0.64
C THR A 96 -11.14 8.90 -0.38
N PHE A 97 -12.05 9.52 -1.14
CA PHE A 97 -12.50 10.88 -0.90
C PHE A 97 -13.90 10.85 -0.31
N PHE A 98 -14.09 11.58 0.78
CA PHE A 98 -15.32 11.68 1.53
C PHE A 98 -16.12 12.90 1.09
N ASN A 99 -17.42 12.92 1.43
CA ASN A 99 -18.31 14.05 1.13
C ASN A 99 -17.95 15.34 1.90
N THR A 100 -17.03 15.26 2.87
CA THR A 100 -16.46 16.40 3.59
C THR A 100 -15.19 16.95 2.93
N ASP A 101 -14.63 16.28 1.93
CA ASP A 101 -13.44 16.75 1.24
C ASP A 101 -13.83 17.78 0.16
N THR A 102 -12.96 18.76 -0.05
CA THR A 102 -13.04 19.74 -1.14
C THR A 102 -11.82 19.57 -2.06
N PRO A 103 -11.84 20.11 -3.29
CA PRO A 103 -10.66 20.11 -4.15
C PRO A 103 -9.41 20.70 -3.47
N GLN A 104 -9.58 21.73 -2.63
CA GLN A 104 -8.48 22.37 -1.92
C GLN A 104 -7.84 21.42 -0.90
N THR A 105 -8.66 20.73 -0.10
CA THR A 105 -8.18 19.83 0.98
C THR A 105 -7.46 18.57 0.47
N ILE A 106 -7.43 18.33 -0.85
CA ILE A 106 -6.78 17.17 -1.47
C ILE A 106 -5.61 17.54 -2.38
N ILE A 107 -5.38 18.84 -2.61
CA ILE A 107 -4.28 19.36 -3.45
C ILE A 107 -3.24 20.09 -2.58
N GLU A 108 -3.68 20.78 -1.53
CA GLU A 108 -2.85 21.62 -0.64
C GLU A 108 -2.61 20.96 0.72
#